data_AF-A0A2M7B9X8-F1
#
_entry.id   AF-A0A2M7B9X8-F1
#
_cell.length_a   1.000
_cell.length_b   1.000
_cell.length_c   1.000
_cell.angle_alpha   90.00
_cell.angle_beta   90.00
_cell.angle_gamma   90.00
#
_symmetry.space_group_name_H-M   'P 1'
#
loop_
_entity.id
_entity.type
_entity.pdbx_description
1 polymer ?
#
loop_
_entity_poly.entity_id
_entity_poly.type
_entity_poly.pdbx_seq_one_letter_code
_entity_poly.pdbx_strand_id
1 'polypeptide(L)'
;TFRMGHPVSGAVVKDGRCEGIRIDNPPLVAEYRADRFILATGRFLGGGLWAEMERIIEPVFDIPVFQPGERGQWFGERFFEPEAHPIHRAGVVTDADLRPVDTLGRVVLANLRAAGSILAHHQAIEEKSREGIDIATGFLAAKKALAL
;
A
#
# COMPACT_ATOMS: atom_id res chain seq x y z
N THR A 1 -5.12 9.24 -19.09
CA THR A 1 -6.57 9.28 -18.83
C THR A 1 -6.84 8.91 -17.40
N PHE A 2 -7.76 9.60 -16.72
CA PHE A 2 -8.21 9.24 -15.38
C PHE A 2 -9.51 8.43 -15.46
N ARG A 3 -9.62 7.37 -14.65
CA ARG A 3 -10.83 6.55 -14.48
C ARG A 3 -11.27 6.66 -13.03
N MET A 4 -12.51 7.09 -12.82
CA MET A 4 -13.09 7.30 -11.49
C MET A 4 -14.40 6.52 -11.37
N GLY A 5 -14.81 6.22 -10.14
CA GLY A 5 -16.12 5.64 -9.82
C GLY A 5 -16.12 4.14 -9.51
N HIS A 6 -15.11 3.39 -9.97
CA HIS A 6 -15.02 1.95 -9.74
C HIS A 6 -13.70 1.58 -9.06
N PRO A 7 -13.73 0.83 -7.95
CA PRO A 7 -12.52 0.46 -7.23
C PRO A 7 -11.76 -0.63 -7.97
N VAL A 8 -10.44 -0.63 -7.79
CA VAL A 8 -9.61 -1.79 -8.13
C VAL A 8 -9.88 -2.86 -7.09
N SER A 9 -10.28 -4.05 -7.53
CA SER A 9 -10.71 -5.16 -6.66
C SER A 9 -9.71 -6.31 -6.60
N GLY A 10 -8.67 -6.28 -7.43
CA GLY A 10 -7.59 -7.26 -7.35
C GLY A 10 -6.58 -7.13 -8.49
N ALA A 11 -5.61 -8.03 -8.49
CA ALA A 11 -4.57 -8.12 -9.50
C ALA A 11 -4.52 -9.50 -10.18
N VAL A 12 -3.99 -9.53 -11.40
CA VAL A 12 -3.60 -10.72 -12.14
C VAL A 12 -2.08 -10.82 -12.02
N VAL A 13 -1.61 -11.78 -11.22
CA VAL A 13 -0.18 -11.97 -10.93
C VAL A 13 0.28 -13.29 -11.52
N LYS A 14 1.45 -13.27 -12.18
CA LYS A 14 2.11 -14.43 -12.75
C LYS A 14 3.63 -14.27 -12.65
N ASP A 15 4.32 -15.33 -12.23
CA ASP A 15 5.79 -15.40 -12.22
C ASP A 15 6.47 -14.19 -11.53
N GLY A 16 5.93 -13.74 -10.39
CA GLY A 16 6.46 -12.60 -9.63
C GLY A 16 6.25 -11.24 -10.29
N ARG A 17 5.29 -11.13 -11.22
CA ARG A 17 4.91 -9.89 -11.92
C ARG A 17 3.40 -9.72 -11.94
N CYS A 18 2.93 -8.49 -11.88
CA CYS A 18 1.55 -8.15 -12.20
C CYS A 18 1.39 -8.03 -13.72
N GLU A 19 0.41 -8.70 -14.31
CA GLU A 19 0.03 -8.57 -15.72
C GLU A 19 -1.15 -7.61 -15.92
N GLY A 20 -1.98 -7.42 -14.90
CA GLY A 20 -3.16 -6.57 -14.96
C GLY A 20 -3.84 -6.35 -13.62
N ILE A 21 -4.73 -5.36 -13.56
CA ILE A 21 -5.61 -5.09 -12.43
C ILE A 21 -7.07 -5.32 -12.82
N ARG A 22 -7.88 -5.77 -11.86
CA ARG A 22 -9.32 -5.98 -12.01
C ARG A 22 -10.07 -4.80 -11.39
N ILE A 23 -11.11 -4.35 -12.07
CA ILE A 23 -11.97 -3.26 -11.63
C ILE A 23 -13.40 -3.77 -11.57
N ASP A 24 -14.04 -3.58 -10.41
CA ASP A 24 -15.44 -3.95 -10.21
C ASP A 24 -16.35 -2.92 -10.88
N ASN A 25 -16.95 -3.32 -12.00
CA ASN A 25 -17.87 -2.49 -12.79
C ASN A 25 -19.16 -3.26 -13.10
N PRO A 26 -20.02 -3.50 -12.10
CA PRO A 26 -21.19 -4.35 -12.25
C PRO A 26 -22.04 -4.00 -13.49
N PRO A 27 -22.48 -4.99 -14.29
CA PRO A 27 -22.41 -6.44 -14.04
C PRO A 27 -21.09 -7.12 -14.48
N LEU A 28 -20.09 -6.35 -14.90
CA LEU A 28 -18.84 -6.86 -15.47
C LEU A 28 -17.64 -6.64 -14.53
N VAL A 29 -16.59 -7.41 -14.71
CA VAL A 29 -15.26 -7.11 -14.17
C VAL A 29 -14.37 -6.72 -15.34
N ALA A 30 -13.83 -5.51 -15.31
CA ALA A 30 -12.91 -5.05 -16.34
C ALA A 30 -11.46 -5.36 -15.93
N GLU A 31 -10.63 -5.79 -16.88
CA GLU A 31 -9.20 -5.98 -16.67
C GLU A 31 -8.41 -4.90 -17.43
N TYR A 32 -7.45 -4.28 -16.77
CA TYR A 32 -6.52 -3.32 -17.37
C TYR A 32 -5.10 -3.84 -17.24
N ARG A 33 -4.41 -3.95 -18.38
CA ARG A 33 -3.03 -4.44 -18.47
C ARG A 33 -2.03 -3.31 -18.57
N ALA A 34 -0.87 -3.50 -17.96
CA ALA A 34 0.25 -2.57 -18.03
C ALA A 34 1.56 -3.31 -17.75
N ASP A 35 2.68 -2.74 -18.19
CA ASP A 35 4.00 -3.30 -17.90
C ASP A 35 4.48 -2.99 -16.48
N ARG A 36 3.92 -1.94 -15.86
CA ARG A 36 4.35 -1.36 -14.58
C ARG A 36 3.12 -0.86 -13.79
N PHE A 37 3.16 -1.03 -12.48
CA PHE A 37 2.08 -0.65 -11.58
C PHE A 37 2.61 0.16 -10.40
N ILE A 38 1.80 1.09 -9.91
CA ILE A 38 2.07 1.85 -8.69
C ILE A 38 0.88 1.67 -7.74
N LEU A 39 1.14 1.11 -6.56
CA LEU A 39 0.22 1.01 -5.44
C LEU A 39 0.29 2.31 -4.62
N ALA A 40 -0.67 3.19 -4.85
CA ALA A 40 -0.83 4.47 -4.15
C ALA A 40 -2.26 4.64 -3.60
N THR A 41 -2.82 3.55 -3.08
CA THR A 41 -4.21 3.46 -2.59
C THR A 41 -4.41 4.07 -1.20
N GLY A 42 -3.35 4.63 -0.60
CA GLY A 42 -3.36 5.16 0.74
C GLY A 42 -3.59 4.07 1.79
N ARG A 43 -4.16 4.45 2.93
CA ARG A 43 -4.37 3.56 4.09
C ARG A 43 -5.85 3.23 4.26
N PHE A 44 -6.29 3.10 5.51
CA PHE A 44 -7.63 2.70 5.93
C PHE A 44 -8.77 3.52 5.29
N LEU A 45 -8.72 4.85 5.36
CA LEU A 45 -9.80 5.70 4.82
C LEU A 45 -9.93 5.63 3.30
N GLY A 46 -8.82 5.39 2.60
CA GLY A 46 -8.79 5.23 1.14
C GLY A 46 -9.08 3.80 0.67
N GLY A 47 -9.23 2.85 1.61
CA GLY A 47 -9.42 1.43 1.31
C GLY A 47 -8.14 0.71 0.86
N GLY A 48 -6.97 1.33 0.93
CA GLY A 48 -5.70 0.70 0.59
C GLY A 48 -5.17 -0.28 1.65
N LEU A 49 -5.60 -0.13 2.89
CA LEU A 49 -5.37 -1.08 3.97
C LEU A 49 -6.69 -1.41 4.65
N TRP A 50 -6.96 -2.69 4.90
CA TRP A 50 -8.18 -3.14 5.59
C TRP A 50 -7.82 -3.73 6.94
N ALA A 51 -8.46 -3.21 8.00
CA ALA A 51 -8.31 -3.70 9.35
C ALA A 51 -9.35 -4.79 9.63
N GLU A 52 -9.01 -6.05 9.39
CA GLU A 52 -9.82 -7.21 9.77
C GLU A 52 -9.74 -7.46 11.27
N MET A 53 -10.53 -8.42 11.78
CA MET A 53 -10.57 -8.75 13.22
C MET A 53 -9.18 -9.10 13.79
N GLU A 54 -8.34 -9.79 13.04
CA GLU A 54 -7.07 -10.30 13.57
C GLU A 54 -5.84 -9.64 12.94
N ARG A 55 -5.98 -9.04 11.76
CA ARG A 55 -4.86 -8.51 10.99
C ARG A 55 -5.24 -7.34 10.10
N ILE A 56 -4.24 -6.60 9.67
CA ILE A 56 -4.32 -5.59 8.62
C ILE A 56 -3.87 -6.24 7.30
N ILE A 57 -4.63 -6.04 6.23
CA ILE A 57 -4.31 -6.56 4.89
C ILE A 57 -4.24 -5.44 3.84
N GLU A 58 -3.51 -5.70 2.77
CA GLU A 58 -3.56 -4.94 1.52
C GLU A 58 -4.44 -5.73 0.52
N PRO A 59 -5.61 -5.21 0.12
CA PRO A 59 -6.65 -6.03 -0.51
C PRO A 59 -6.45 -6.28 -2.00
N VAL A 60 -5.59 -5.53 -2.71
CA VAL A 60 -5.48 -5.60 -4.18
C VAL A 60 -4.48 -6.66 -4.62
N PHE A 61 -3.31 -6.68 -4.01
CA PHE A 61 -2.19 -7.56 -4.38
C PHE A 61 -1.84 -8.58 -3.29
N ASP A 62 -2.50 -8.52 -2.14
CA ASP A 62 -2.22 -9.37 -0.96
C ASP A 62 -0.75 -9.24 -0.50
N ILE A 63 -0.22 -8.01 -0.56
CA ILE A 63 1.14 -7.72 -0.08
C ILE A 63 1.17 -7.84 1.45
N PRO A 64 2.20 -8.48 2.03
CA PRO A 64 2.41 -8.47 3.47
C PRO A 64 2.46 -7.05 4.03
N VAL A 65 1.60 -6.78 5.02
CA VAL A 65 1.54 -5.51 5.73
C VAL A 65 2.33 -5.65 7.02
N PHE A 66 3.34 -4.79 7.21
CA PHE A 66 3.87 -4.57 8.55
C PHE A 66 2.76 -4.00 9.42
N GLN A 67 2.56 -4.59 10.57
CA GLN A 67 1.57 -4.18 11.55
C GLN A 67 2.20 -4.30 12.94
N PRO A 68 1.67 -3.58 13.94
CA PRO A 68 1.94 -3.86 15.35
C PRO A 68 1.59 -5.32 15.67
N GLY A 69 1.80 -5.75 16.91
CA GLY A 69 1.43 -7.11 17.31
C GLY A 69 -0.08 -7.36 17.28
N GLU A 70 -0.61 -7.97 18.32
CA GLU A 70 -2.03 -8.34 18.34
C GLU A 70 -2.94 -7.11 18.30
N ARG A 71 -4.20 -7.29 17.92
CA ARG A 71 -5.20 -6.20 17.80
C ARG A 71 -5.25 -5.29 19.04
N GLY A 72 -5.09 -5.85 20.24
CA GLY A 72 -5.07 -5.07 21.49
C GLY A 72 -3.89 -4.11 21.62
N GLN A 73 -2.85 -4.26 20.79
CA GLN A 73 -1.63 -3.45 20.77
C GLN A 73 -1.61 -2.42 19.64
N TRP A 74 -2.67 -2.32 18.85
CA TRP A 74 -2.74 -1.37 17.72
C TRP A 74 -2.85 0.09 18.18
N PHE A 75 -3.45 0.31 19.34
CA PHE A 75 -3.69 1.64 19.89
C PHE A 75 -3.18 1.70 21.34
N GLY A 76 -2.72 2.87 21.79
CA GLY A 76 -2.54 3.13 23.21
C GLY A 76 -3.86 3.16 23.97
N GLU A 77 -3.76 3.22 25.30
CA GLU A 77 -4.93 3.15 26.20
C GLU A 77 -5.83 4.39 26.10
N ARG A 78 -5.25 5.54 25.75
CA ARG A 78 -5.97 6.80 25.61
C ARG A 78 -6.06 7.20 24.15
N PHE A 79 -7.13 7.88 23.79
CA PHE A 79 -7.29 8.45 22.45
C PHE A 79 -6.25 9.54 22.13
N PHE A 80 -5.84 10.30 23.14
CA PHE A 80 -4.77 11.29 23.05
C PHE A 80 -3.55 10.78 23.82
N GLU A 81 -2.78 9.90 23.18
CA GLU A 81 -1.47 9.56 23.71
C GLU A 81 -0.44 10.65 23.38
N PRO A 82 0.53 10.92 24.28
CA PRO A 82 1.72 11.69 23.96
C PRO A 82 2.53 11.04 22.83
N GLU A 83 2.57 9.70 22.83
CA GLU A 83 3.20 8.89 21.79
C GLU A 83 2.22 8.54 20.67
N ALA A 84 2.74 8.34 19.46
CA ALA A 84 1.95 7.88 18.31
C ALA A 84 1.30 6.51 18.57
N HIS A 85 0.03 6.33 18.16
CA HIS A 85 -0.58 5.00 18.17
C HIS A 85 0.21 4.03 17.27
N PRO A 86 0.53 2.80 17.73
CA PRO A 86 1.34 1.85 16.96
C PRO A 86 0.82 1.59 15.54
N ILE A 87 -0.50 1.58 15.33
CA ILE A 87 -1.13 1.36 14.02
C ILE A 87 -0.72 2.41 12.96
N HIS A 88 -0.26 3.59 13.37
CA HIS A 88 0.22 4.61 12.44
C HIS A 88 1.46 4.15 11.67
N ARG A 89 2.24 3.22 12.24
CA ARG A 89 3.40 2.60 11.60
C ARG A 89 3.05 1.45 10.67
N ALA A 90 1.81 0.97 10.65
CA ALA A 90 1.42 -0.12 9.77
C ALA A 90 1.62 0.26 8.30
N GLY A 91 1.75 -0.71 7.40
CA GLY A 91 1.82 -0.44 5.96
C GLY A 91 2.71 -1.42 5.21
N VAL A 92 2.94 -1.11 3.94
CA VAL A 92 3.77 -1.92 3.05
C VAL A 92 5.25 -1.58 3.26
N VAL A 93 6.05 -2.59 3.57
CA VAL A 93 7.52 -2.47 3.61
C VAL A 93 8.04 -2.55 2.18
N THR A 94 9.04 -1.73 1.86
CA THR A 94 9.65 -1.70 0.54
C THR A 94 11.17 -1.71 0.60
N ASP A 95 11.81 -2.07 -0.51
CA ASP A 95 13.24 -1.83 -0.71
C ASP A 95 13.54 -0.37 -1.11
N ALA A 96 14.81 -0.06 -1.37
CA ALA A 96 15.26 1.28 -1.77
C ALA A 96 14.69 1.77 -3.12
N ASP A 97 14.15 0.86 -3.93
CA ASP A 97 13.51 1.18 -5.21
C ASP A 97 11.99 1.30 -5.08
N LEU A 98 11.44 1.24 -3.87
CA LEU A 98 10.01 1.22 -3.54
C LEU A 98 9.27 -0.05 -4.02
N ARG A 99 9.98 -1.17 -4.20
CA ARG A 99 9.33 -2.47 -4.45
C ARG A 99 8.82 -3.06 -3.14
N PRO A 100 7.55 -3.48 -3.06
CA PRO A 100 7.08 -4.22 -1.90
C PRO A 100 7.91 -5.47 -1.63
N VAL A 101 8.22 -5.73 -0.36
CA VAL A 101 8.97 -6.90 0.08
C VAL A 101 8.16 -7.76 1.05
N ASP A 102 8.43 -9.06 1.05
CA ASP A 102 7.88 -9.99 2.01
C ASP A 102 8.59 -9.89 3.38
N THR A 103 8.19 -10.73 4.33
CA THR A 103 8.76 -10.76 5.69
C THR A 103 10.24 -11.17 5.73
N LEU A 104 10.78 -11.74 4.64
CA LEU A 104 12.19 -12.08 4.48
C LEU A 104 12.96 -11.02 3.69
N GLY A 105 12.32 -9.90 3.35
CA GLY A 105 12.91 -8.82 2.55
C GLY A 105 13.02 -9.13 1.05
N ARG A 106 12.36 -10.17 0.55
CA ARG A 106 12.37 -10.52 -0.87
C ARG A 106 11.29 -9.74 -1.60
N VAL A 107 11.61 -9.24 -2.78
CA VAL A 107 10.64 -8.51 -3.63
C VAL A 107 9.44 -9.40 -3.96
N VAL A 108 8.23 -8.91 -3.67
CA VAL A 108 6.97 -9.63 -3.94
C VAL A 108 6.63 -9.58 -5.43
N LEU A 109 6.69 -8.38 -6.03
CA LEU A 109 6.39 -8.15 -7.44
C LEU A 109 7.41 -7.20 -8.07
N ALA A 110 8.14 -7.68 -9.09
CA ALA A 110 9.26 -6.94 -9.67
C ALA A 110 8.83 -5.63 -10.36
N ASN A 111 7.62 -5.60 -10.92
CA ASN A 111 7.06 -4.47 -11.68
C ASN A 111 6.04 -3.63 -10.89
N LEU A 112 5.92 -3.84 -9.58
CA LEU A 112 5.11 -3.03 -8.69
C LEU A 112 5.99 -2.06 -7.91
N ARG A 113 5.50 -0.85 -7.67
CA ARG A 113 6.05 0.11 -6.71
C ARG A 113 4.97 0.56 -5.74
N ALA A 114 5.29 0.78 -4.47
CA ALA A 114 4.36 1.36 -3.50
C ALA A 114 4.76 2.80 -3.18
N ALA A 115 3.78 3.68 -3.02
CA ALA A 115 4.04 5.10 -2.78
C ALA A 115 2.97 5.74 -1.89
N GLY A 116 3.39 6.80 -1.21
CA GLY A 116 2.58 7.59 -0.30
C GLY A 116 2.30 6.92 1.02
N SER A 117 1.22 7.35 1.67
CA SER A 117 0.85 6.93 3.02
C SER A 117 0.65 5.41 3.23
N ILE A 118 0.60 4.60 2.17
CA ILE A 118 0.55 3.13 2.31
C ILE A 118 1.87 2.54 2.85
N LEU A 119 2.98 3.28 2.72
CA LEU A 119 4.29 2.83 3.19
C LEU A 119 4.32 2.64 4.71
N ALA A 120 5.06 1.64 5.17
CA ALA A 120 5.23 1.33 6.57
C ALA A 120 6.13 2.34 7.31
N HIS A 121 6.08 2.29 8.64
CA HIS A 121 7.02 2.87 9.61
C HIS A 121 7.07 4.40 9.74
N HIS A 122 6.48 5.16 8.83
CA HIS A 122 6.38 6.61 9.00
C HIS A 122 5.44 6.98 10.16
N GLN A 123 5.61 8.17 10.76
CA GLN A 123 4.68 8.74 11.73
C GLN A 123 4.11 10.05 11.21
N ALA A 124 3.52 10.00 10.00
CA ALA A 124 3.14 11.18 9.24
C ALA A 124 2.15 12.13 9.93
N ILE A 125 1.34 11.62 10.87
CA ILE A 125 0.40 12.42 11.67
C ILE A 125 1.18 13.27 12.68
N GLU A 126 2.09 12.63 13.42
CA GLU A 126 2.89 13.27 14.46
C GLU A 126 3.98 14.17 13.89
N GLU A 127 4.68 13.69 12.86
CA GLU A 127 5.71 14.43 12.12
C GLU A 127 5.12 15.55 11.27
N LYS A 128 3.81 15.54 11.00
CA LYS A 128 3.11 16.44 10.06
C LYS A 128 3.74 16.41 8.66
N SER A 129 4.23 15.24 8.25
CA SER A 129 5.07 15.05 7.06
C SER A 129 4.32 14.42 5.88
N ARG A 130 3.01 14.14 6.02
CA ARG A 130 2.20 13.36 5.06
C ARG A 130 2.40 13.75 3.59
N GLU A 131 2.15 15.02 3.27
CA GLU A 131 2.24 15.47 1.86
C GLU A 131 3.67 15.40 1.31
N GLY A 132 4.67 15.59 2.17
CA GLY A 132 6.07 15.39 1.81
C GLY A 132 6.36 13.94 1.44
N ILE A 133 5.82 12.99 2.21
CA ILE A 133 5.91 11.55 1.91
C ILE A 133 5.20 11.24 0.59
N ASP A 134 3.95 11.70 0.43
CA ASP A 134 3.14 11.44 -0.76
C ASP A 134 3.82 11.95 -2.04
N ILE A 135 4.31 13.20 -2.05
CA ILE A 135 4.99 13.79 -3.22
C ILE A 135 6.35 13.13 -3.48
N ALA A 136 7.20 12.99 -2.45
CA ALA A 136 8.56 12.49 -2.65
C ALA A 136 8.57 11.03 -3.12
N THR A 137 7.73 10.19 -2.52
CA THR A 137 7.67 8.76 -2.87
C THR A 137 6.89 8.52 -4.16
N GLY A 138 5.85 9.31 -4.45
CA GLY A 138 5.17 9.30 -5.74
C GLY A 138 6.13 9.61 -6.90
N PHE A 139 6.95 10.65 -6.75
CA PHE A 139 7.98 11.00 -7.72
C PHE A 139 9.01 9.87 -7.89
N LEU A 140 9.54 9.34 -6.78
CA LEU A 140 10.53 8.26 -6.83
C LEU A 140 9.95 6.99 -7.46
N ALA A 141 8.72 6.61 -7.12
CA ALA A 141 8.06 5.43 -7.68
C ALA A 141 7.89 5.55 -9.19
N ALA A 142 7.42 6.70 -9.68
CA ALA A 142 7.31 6.96 -11.11
C ALA A 142 8.68 6.89 -11.81
N LYS A 143 9.71 7.53 -11.23
CA LYS A 143 11.07 7.50 -11.78
C LYS A 143 11.63 6.06 -11.85
N LYS A 144 11.42 5.26 -10.81
CA LYS A 144 11.88 3.86 -10.73
C LYS A 144 11.08 2.93 -11.63
N ALA A 145 9.79 3.18 -11.82
CA ALA A 145 8.95 2.39 -12.73
C ALA A 145 9.31 2.63 -14.21
N LEU A 146 9.75 3.84 -14.55
CA LEU A 146 10.14 4.25 -15.91
C LEU A 146 11.62 4.01 -16.23
N ALA A 147 12.48 3.82 -15.22
CA ALA A 147 13.86 3.44 -15.43
C ALA A 147 13.92 2.03 -16.03
N LEU A 148 14.53 1.93 -17.22
CA LEU A 148 14.64 0.73 -18.06
C LEU A 148 15.31 -0.44 -17.34
#